data_AF-A0A7K7L3E3-F1
#
_entry.id   AF-A0A7K7L3E3-F1
#
_cell.length_a   1.000
_cell.length_b   1.000
_cell.length_c   1.000
_cell.angle_alpha   90.00
_cell.angle_beta   90.00
_cell.angle_gamma   90.00
#
_symmetry.space_group_name_H-M   'P 1'
#
loop_
_entity.id
_entity.type
_entity.pdbx_description
1 polymer ?
#
loop_
_entity_poly.entity_id
_entity_poly.type
_entity_poly.pdbx_seq_one_letter_code
_entity_poly.pdbx_strand_id
1 'polypeptide(L)'
;LYPVLEKAGDKTLLISETAMGTLVDICEACSYDSVQCLINENSDYLVNGISLNLRHVAHRPHASQVLDTMLRHSDASLLPLVEDVIQDVLSTLDQSYNHQASTFLGVLHSLVAALVKWFGPSRSEEPQRRQAAERQSGTLGQVQAAITGQEVEQFFLDYVRQKQVAEGNLSDSGDEEAGQYYEVPPVAKLEPSNSDTEGETPLPSHAQLAKDVMGRCIHLLSDRSLRVRLKVLDVLELCVTVLHPHRNHLLPMAHRVWPALVTRLISDDPLAVLRAFKVLCTLAQKCGDFLRQRFSKDVLPKLTSSLLSQAPASARAGPVYSHTLAFKLQLAVLQGLGSLCEKLDMGE
;
A
#
# COMPACT_ATOMS: atom_id res chain seq x y z
N LEU A 1 5.78 -13.75 -28.32
CA LEU A 1 5.44 -12.68 -27.36
C LEU A 1 5.22 -13.20 -25.93
N TYR A 2 4.26 -14.12 -25.69
CA TYR A 2 3.90 -14.59 -24.33
C TYR A 2 5.08 -15.05 -23.44
N PRO A 3 6.00 -15.95 -23.89
CA PRO A 3 7.09 -16.39 -23.03
C PRO A 3 8.08 -15.27 -22.66
N VAL A 4 8.23 -14.27 -23.54
CA VAL A 4 9.10 -13.11 -23.28
C VAL A 4 8.44 -12.19 -22.25
N LEU A 5 7.13 -11.96 -22.36
CA LEU A 5 6.36 -11.20 -21.36
C LEU A 5 6.38 -11.88 -19.99
N GLU A 6 6.35 -13.22 -19.95
CA GLU A 6 6.48 -13.97 -18.70
C GLU A 6 7.82 -13.66 -18.01
N LYS A 7 8.93 -13.65 -18.78
CA LYS A 7 10.27 -13.33 -18.25
C LYS A 7 10.47 -11.85 -17.95
N ALA A 8 9.78 -10.96 -18.65
CA ALA A 8 9.78 -9.53 -18.32
C ALA A 8 9.19 -9.27 -16.92
N GLY A 9 8.24 -10.10 -16.47
CA GLY A 9 7.67 -10.08 -15.11
C GLY A 9 8.45 -10.87 -14.05
N ASP A 10 9.66 -11.34 -14.34
CA ASP A 10 10.48 -12.09 -13.37
C ASP A 10 10.99 -11.18 -12.24
N LYS A 11 11.21 -11.78 -11.05
CA LYS A 11 11.74 -11.06 -9.89
C LYS A 11 13.24 -10.78 -10.02
N THR A 12 13.92 -11.54 -10.87
CA THR A 12 15.36 -11.41 -11.12
C THR A 12 15.59 -10.28 -12.12
N LEU A 13 16.24 -9.20 -11.67
CA LEU A 13 16.46 -8.01 -12.49
C LEU A 13 17.09 -8.32 -13.84
N LEU A 14 18.15 -9.13 -13.86
CA LEU A 14 18.85 -9.51 -15.09
C LEU A 14 17.93 -10.22 -16.10
N ILE A 15 17.04 -11.10 -15.63
CA ILE A 15 16.09 -11.83 -16.49
C ILE A 15 15.05 -10.84 -17.03
N SER A 16 14.51 -9.99 -16.15
CA SER A 16 13.51 -8.99 -16.52
C SER A 16 14.05 -7.96 -17.52
N GLU A 17 15.25 -7.44 -17.30
CA GLU A 17 15.91 -6.48 -18.20
C GLU A 17 16.25 -7.09 -19.56
N THR A 18 16.80 -8.32 -19.57
CA THR A 18 17.11 -9.02 -20.83
C THR A 18 15.83 -9.29 -21.63
N ALA A 19 14.76 -9.74 -20.97
CA ALA A 19 13.48 -9.97 -21.61
C ALA A 19 12.86 -8.66 -22.13
N MET A 20 13.00 -7.54 -21.40
CA MET A 20 12.55 -6.23 -21.87
C MET A 20 13.36 -5.76 -23.09
N GLY A 21 14.68 -5.95 -23.09
CA GLY A 21 15.50 -5.70 -24.27
C GLY A 21 15.05 -6.54 -25.48
N THR A 22 14.75 -7.82 -25.26
CA THR A 22 14.20 -8.69 -26.30
C THR A 22 12.83 -8.21 -26.82
N LEU A 23 11.98 -7.61 -25.98
CA LEU A 23 10.72 -7.02 -26.43
C LEU A 23 10.94 -5.81 -27.34
N VAL A 24 11.97 -4.99 -27.06
CA VAL A 24 12.37 -3.88 -27.92
C VAL A 24 12.90 -4.41 -29.25
N ASP A 25 13.76 -5.43 -29.24
CA ASP A 25 14.27 -6.05 -30.47
C ASP A 25 13.12 -6.61 -31.34
N ILE A 26 12.13 -7.28 -30.72
CA ILE A 26 10.93 -7.77 -31.42
C ILE A 26 10.10 -6.61 -31.97
N CYS A 27 9.94 -5.53 -31.19
CA CYS A 27 9.22 -4.33 -31.60
C CYS A 27 9.84 -3.74 -32.89
N GLU A 28 11.16 -3.57 -32.90
CA GLU A 28 11.90 -3.04 -34.06
C GLU A 28 11.84 -4.00 -35.25
N ALA A 29 12.07 -5.30 -35.04
CA ALA A 29 12.06 -6.30 -36.10
C ALA A 29 10.69 -6.49 -36.76
N CYS A 30 9.60 -6.28 -36.00
CA CYS A 30 8.23 -6.39 -36.50
C CYS A 30 7.61 -5.04 -36.89
N SER A 31 8.39 -3.95 -36.89
CA SER A 31 7.95 -2.60 -37.29
C SER A 31 6.81 -2.01 -36.44
N TYR A 32 6.81 -2.27 -35.14
CA TYR A 32 5.93 -1.59 -34.19
C TYR A 32 6.55 -0.28 -33.70
N ASP A 33 5.72 0.75 -33.49
CA ASP A 33 6.19 2.07 -33.03
C ASP A 33 6.71 2.07 -31.58
N SER A 34 6.21 1.15 -30.75
CA SER A 34 6.62 1.01 -29.35
C SER A 34 6.21 -0.35 -28.78
N VAL A 35 6.86 -0.74 -27.68
CA VAL A 35 6.48 -1.95 -26.92
C VAL A 35 5.01 -1.89 -26.47
N GLN A 36 4.49 -0.69 -26.17
CA GLN A 36 3.07 -0.48 -25.87
C GLN A 36 2.17 -0.86 -27.06
N CYS A 37 2.52 -0.40 -28.27
CA CYS A 37 1.80 -0.74 -29.50
C CYS A 37 1.85 -2.26 -29.78
N LEU A 38 3.04 -2.86 -29.68
CA LEU A 38 3.23 -4.32 -29.80
C LEU A 38 2.30 -5.10 -28.85
N ILE A 39 2.20 -4.70 -27.59
CA ILE A 39 1.34 -5.39 -26.62
C ILE A 39 -0.14 -5.16 -26.93
N ASN A 40 -0.53 -3.93 -27.25
CA ASN A 40 -1.93 -3.58 -27.49
C ASN A 40 -2.49 -4.28 -28.74
N GLU A 41 -1.76 -4.31 -29.85
CA GLU A 41 -2.20 -4.98 -31.09
C GLU A 41 -2.26 -6.51 -30.95
N ASN A 42 -1.55 -7.10 -29.99
CA ASN A 42 -1.56 -8.54 -29.73
C ASN A 42 -2.32 -8.92 -28.45
N SER A 43 -3.05 -7.97 -27.85
CA SER A 43 -3.62 -8.11 -26.51
C SER A 43 -4.73 -9.16 -26.43
N ASP A 44 -5.53 -9.33 -27.46
CA ASP A 44 -6.57 -10.35 -27.59
C ASP A 44 -6.00 -11.79 -27.47
N TYR A 45 -4.91 -12.08 -28.18
CA TYR A 45 -4.23 -13.37 -28.10
C TYR A 45 -3.60 -13.59 -26.73
N LEU A 46 -2.98 -12.55 -26.16
CA LEU A 46 -2.34 -12.62 -24.85
C LEU A 46 -3.36 -12.83 -23.74
N VAL A 47 -4.48 -12.10 -23.77
CA VAL A 47 -5.59 -12.25 -22.83
C VAL A 47 -6.18 -13.65 -22.90
N ASN A 48 -6.43 -14.20 -24.09
CA ASN A 48 -6.90 -15.58 -24.22
C ASN A 48 -5.91 -16.59 -23.57
N GLY A 49 -4.61 -16.40 -23.80
CA GLY A 49 -3.57 -17.20 -23.15
C GLY A 49 -3.56 -17.05 -21.62
N ILE A 50 -3.79 -15.85 -21.10
CA ILE A 50 -3.93 -15.59 -19.67
C ILE A 50 -5.17 -16.28 -19.11
N SER A 51 -6.35 -16.11 -19.72
CA SER A 51 -7.62 -16.70 -19.28
C SER A 51 -7.55 -18.22 -19.18
N LEU A 52 -6.92 -18.88 -20.16
CA LEU A 52 -6.73 -20.34 -20.13
C LEU A 52 -5.82 -20.78 -18.97
N ASN A 53 -4.76 -20.03 -18.69
CA ASN A 53 -3.80 -20.38 -17.64
C ASN A 53 -4.25 -19.93 -16.23
N LEU A 54 -5.07 -18.88 -16.11
CA LEU A 54 -5.59 -18.41 -14.83
C LEU A 54 -6.70 -19.31 -14.28
N ARG A 55 -7.44 -20.06 -15.11
CA ARG A 55 -8.35 -21.11 -14.59
C ARG A 55 -7.61 -22.17 -13.75
N HIS A 56 -6.28 -22.21 -13.83
CA HIS A 56 -5.40 -23.12 -13.09
C HIS A 56 -4.50 -22.38 -12.06
N VAL A 57 -4.84 -21.14 -11.63
CA VAL A 57 -3.98 -20.22 -10.82
C VAL A 57 -3.21 -20.92 -9.71
N ALA A 58 -3.84 -21.87 -9.00
CA ALA A 58 -3.24 -22.56 -7.89
C ALA A 58 -1.89 -23.24 -8.20
N HIS A 59 -1.55 -23.46 -9.48
CA HIS A 59 -0.35 -24.19 -9.91
C HIS A 59 0.60 -23.40 -10.83
N ARG A 60 0.28 -22.18 -11.30
CA ARG A 60 1.13 -21.44 -12.25
C ARG A 60 1.23 -19.93 -11.98
N PRO A 61 2.32 -19.46 -11.31
CA PRO A 61 2.55 -18.03 -11.08
C PRO A 61 2.89 -17.23 -12.36
N HIS A 62 3.02 -17.88 -13.50
CA HIS A 62 3.46 -17.27 -14.76
C HIS A 62 2.37 -16.43 -15.43
N ALA A 63 1.10 -16.84 -15.35
CA ALA A 63 0.01 -16.10 -15.98
C ALA A 63 -0.22 -14.72 -15.32
N SER A 64 -0.04 -14.64 -14.00
CA SER A 64 -0.12 -13.36 -13.28
C SER A 64 1.05 -12.43 -13.61
N GLN A 65 2.24 -12.96 -13.90
CA GLN A 65 3.40 -12.18 -14.36
C GLN A 65 3.17 -11.58 -15.74
N VAL A 66 2.59 -12.34 -16.68
CA VAL A 66 2.24 -11.84 -18.01
C VAL A 66 1.19 -10.74 -17.89
N LEU A 67 0.11 -10.97 -17.13
CA LEU A 67 -0.94 -9.97 -16.91
C LEU A 67 -0.37 -8.68 -16.29
N ASP A 68 0.45 -8.81 -15.26
CA ASP A 68 1.13 -7.70 -14.62
C ASP A 68 2.04 -6.92 -15.59
N THR A 69 2.81 -7.61 -16.43
CA THR A 69 3.63 -6.96 -17.47
C THR A 69 2.77 -6.22 -18.49
N MET A 70 1.67 -6.82 -18.94
CA MET A 70 0.72 -6.15 -19.84
C MET A 70 0.14 -4.88 -19.19
N LEU A 71 -0.34 -4.96 -17.95
CA LEU A 71 -0.90 -3.81 -17.23
C LEU A 71 0.10 -2.65 -17.10
N ARG A 72 1.39 -2.94 -16.88
CA ARG A 72 2.43 -1.90 -16.75
C ARG A 72 2.80 -1.22 -18.07
N HIS A 73 2.81 -1.99 -19.17
CA HIS A 73 3.34 -1.54 -20.46
C HIS A 73 2.26 -1.21 -21.51
N SER A 74 0.99 -1.43 -21.21
CA SER A 74 -0.16 -1.01 -22.02
C SER A 74 -0.81 0.30 -21.55
N ASP A 75 -1.90 0.67 -22.24
CA ASP A 75 -2.78 1.80 -21.92
C ASP A 75 -4.23 1.36 -21.63
N ALA A 76 -5.12 2.34 -21.51
CA ALA A 76 -6.54 2.17 -21.20
C ALA A 76 -7.30 1.25 -22.18
N SER A 77 -6.82 1.06 -23.42
CA SER A 77 -7.48 0.19 -24.40
C SER A 77 -7.46 -1.28 -24.00
N LEU A 78 -6.55 -1.67 -23.09
CA LEU A 78 -6.46 -3.03 -22.57
C LEU A 78 -7.63 -3.36 -21.64
N LEU A 79 -8.17 -2.38 -20.92
CA LEU A 79 -9.13 -2.61 -19.83
C LEU A 79 -10.35 -3.44 -20.23
N PRO A 80 -11.06 -3.16 -21.35
CA PRO A 80 -12.22 -3.96 -21.76
C PRO A 80 -11.89 -5.43 -22.06
N LEU A 81 -10.64 -5.75 -22.42
CA LEU A 81 -10.21 -7.10 -22.74
C LEU A 81 -9.87 -7.90 -21.46
N VAL A 82 -9.34 -7.23 -20.44
CA VAL A 82 -8.92 -7.88 -19.19
C VAL A 82 -9.98 -7.88 -18.10
N GLU A 83 -11.11 -7.20 -18.28
CA GLU A 83 -12.15 -7.03 -17.26
C GLU A 83 -12.67 -8.37 -16.73
N ASP A 84 -13.09 -9.28 -17.61
CA ASP A 84 -13.56 -10.62 -17.23
C ASP A 84 -12.49 -11.41 -16.49
N VAL A 85 -11.24 -11.32 -16.96
CA VAL A 85 -10.09 -12.00 -16.35
C VAL A 85 -9.83 -11.51 -14.93
N ILE A 86 -10.01 -10.22 -14.70
CA ILE A 86 -9.84 -9.60 -13.39
C ILE A 86 -11.00 -9.97 -12.47
N GLN A 87 -12.23 -10.05 -12.99
CA GLN A 87 -13.38 -10.53 -12.21
C GLN A 87 -13.20 -11.99 -11.78
N ASP A 88 -12.63 -12.84 -12.65
CA ASP A 88 -12.22 -14.21 -12.30
C ASP A 88 -11.15 -14.22 -11.20
N VAL A 89 -10.16 -13.32 -11.26
CA VAL A 89 -9.14 -13.15 -10.20
C VAL A 89 -9.79 -12.73 -8.87
N LEU A 90 -10.71 -11.78 -8.89
CA LEU A 90 -11.40 -11.30 -7.68
C LEU A 90 -12.28 -12.39 -7.07
N SER A 91 -13.05 -13.11 -7.90
CA SER A 91 -13.89 -14.22 -7.43
C SER A 91 -13.07 -15.39 -6.89
N THR A 92 -11.88 -15.65 -7.45
CA THR A 92 -10.95 -16.67 -6.94
C THR A 92 -10.32 -16.23 -5.62
N LEU A 93 -9.96 -14.95 -5.48
CA LEU A 93 -9.49 -14.39 -4.21
C LEU A 93 -10.58 -14.55 -3.13
N ASP A 94 -11.84 -14.31 -3.49
CA ASP A 94 -12.98 -14.47 -2.58
C ASP A 94 -13.11 -15.90 -2.03
N GLN A 95 -12.66 -16.91 -2.79
CA GLN A 95 -12.65 -18.32 -2.40
C GLN A 95 -11.38 -18.77 -1.67
N SER A 96 -10.28 -18.00 -1.72
CA SER A 96 -8.93 -18.47 -1.35
C SER A 96 -8.09 -17.50 -0.52
N TYR A 97 -8.74 -16.75 0.38
CA TYR A 97 -8.12 -15.75 1.26
C TYR A 97 -6.89 -16.24 2.06
N ASN A 98 -6.75 -17.54 2.36
CA ASN A 98 -5.74 -18.03 3.32
C ASN A 98 -4.37 -18.43 2.73
N HIS A 99 -4.28 -18.88 1.47
CA HIS A 99 -3.02 -19.45 0.94
C HIS A 99 -2.47 -18.72 -0.30
N GLN A 100 -3.31 -18.03 -1.06
CA GLN A 100 -2.92 -17.42 -2.34
C GLN A 100 -3.10 -15.90 -2.38
N ALA A 101 -3.59 -15.29 -1.31
CA ALA A 101 -3.83 -13.84 -1.23
C ALA A 101 -2.61 -13.01 -1.65
N SER A 102 -1.39 -13.44 -1.29
CA SER A 102 -0.16 -12.72 -1.67
C SER A 102 0.10 -12.65 -3.18
N THR A 103 -0.24 -13.70 -3.93
CA THR A 103 -0.07 -13.75 -5.39
C THR A 103 -1.12 -12.86 -6.07
N PHE A 104 -2.37 -12.95 -5.64
CA PHE A 104 -3.46 -12.12 -6.17
C PHE A 104 -3.27 -10.64 -5.86
N LEU A 105 -2.80 -10.30 -4.66
CA LEU A 105 -2.51 -8.91 -4.29
C LEU A 105 -1.43 -8.26 -5.16
N GLY A 106 -0.49 -9.05 -5.70
CA GLY A 106 0.45 -8.56 -6.71
C GLY A 106 -0.29 -8.06 -7.95
N VAL A 107 -1.18 -8.88 -8.50
CA VAL A 107 -2.00 -8.56 -9.68
C VAL A 107 -2.93 -7.38 -9.39
N LEU A 108 -3.64 -7.38 -8.25
CA LEU A 108 -4.54 -6.29 -7.87
C LEU A 108 -3.80 -4.97 -7.71
N HIS A 109 -2.60 -4.98 -7.12
CA HIS A 109 -1.77 -3.80 -7.03
C HIS A 109 -1.36 -3.28 -8.41
N SER A 110 -0.87 -4.15 -9.29
CA SER A 110 -0.47 -3.76 -10.64
C SER A 110 -1.63 -3.23 -11.47
N LEU A 111 -2.82 -3.82 -11.30
CA LEU A 111 -4.06 -3.35 -11.89
C LEU A 111 -4.38 -1.92 -11.42
N VAL A 112 -4.53 -1.68 -10.11
CA VAL A 112 -4.94 -0.36 -9.64
C VAL A 112 -3.85 0.68 -9.93
N ALA A 113 -2.57 0.31 -9.91
CA ALA A 113 -1.49 1.18 -10.37
C ALA A 113 -1.62 1.55 -11.86
N ALA A 114 -1.98 0.59 -12.71
CA ALA A 114 -2.29 0.84 -14.12
C ALA A 114 -3.52 1.74 -14.27
N LEU A 115 -4.58 1.55 -13.50
CA LEU A 115 -5.76 2.43 -13.51
C LEU A 115 -5.41 3.88 -13.14
N VAL A 116 -4.56 4.09 -12.12
CA VAL A 116 -4.07 5.43 -11.77
C VAL A 116 -3.22 6.01 -12.92
N LYS A 117 -2.39 5.20 -13.58
CA LYS A 117 -1.57 5.64 -14.73
C LYS A 117 -2.45 6.02 -15.94
N TRP A 118 -3.51 5.27 -16.19
CA TRP A 118 -4.36 5.40 -17.39
C TRP A 118 -5.43 6.49 -17.25
N PHE A 119 -6.01 6.64 -16.07
CA PHE A 119 -7.16 7.52 -15.81
C PHE A 119 -6.91 8.59 -14.74
N GLY A 120 -5.73 8.58 -14.10
CA GLY A 120 -5.35 9.61 -13.15
C GLY A 120 -5.20 10.98 -13.83
N PRO A 121 -5.33 12.07 -13.06
CA PRO A 121 -5.10 13.41 -13.61
C PRO A 121 -3.70 13.48 -14.19
N SER A 122 -3.60 13.89 -15.46
CA SER A 122 -2.33 14.18 -16.13
C SER A 122 -1.44 14.97 -15.18
N ARG A 123 -0.17 14.60 -15.08
CA ARG A 123 0.83 15.10 -14.13
C ARG A 123 1.23 16.56 -14.41
N SER A 124 0.26 17.44 -14.59
CA SER A 124 0.40 18.81 -15.07
C SER A 124 0.25 19.85 -13.97
N GLU A 125 -0.13 19.47 -12.74
CA GLU A 125 -0.25 20.41 -11.61
C GLU A 125 0.27 19.80 -10.30
N GLU A 126 1.58 19.58 -10.21
CA GLU A 126 2.31 19.60 -8.93
C GLU A 126 3.70 20.22 -9.13
N PRO A 127 3.85 21.55 -9.13
CA PRO A 127 5.12 22.17 -8.80
C PRO A 127 5.31 22.13 -7.28
N GLN A 128 6.49 21.74 -6.81
CA GLN A 128 7.00 21.85 -5.42
C GLN A 128 6.90 20.63 -4.50
N ARG A 129 7.50 19.48 -4.85
CA ARG A 129 8.03 18.52 -3.84
C ARG A 129 9.42 17.93 -4.15
N ARG A 130 10.11 18.42 -5.18
CA ARG A 130 11.41 17.86 -5.62
C ARG A 130 12.67 18.56 -5.09
N GLN A 131 12.58 19.65 -4.32
CA GLN A 131 13.77 20.43 -3.91
C GLN A 131 14.33 20.15 -2.51
N ALA A 132 13.86 19.13 -1.79
CA ALA A 132 14.37 18.80 -0.46
C ALA A 132 15.45 17.69 -0.42
N ALA A 133 15.76 17.04 -1.55
CA ALA A 133 16.65 15.87 -1.59
C ALA A 133 18.10 16.16 -2.04
N GLU A 134 18.45 17.38 -2.44
CA GLU A 134 19.77 17.69 -3.05
C GLU A 134 20.70 18.58 -2.21
N ARG A 135 20.51 18.70 -0.89
CA ARG A 135 21.40 19.50 -0.02
C ARG A 135 22.25 18.73 0.98
N GLN A 136 22.47 17.44 0.78
CA GLN A 136 23.44 16.67 1.57
C GLN A 136 24.32 15.79 0.68
N SER A 137 25.01 16.42 -0.27
CA SER A 137 26.22 15.84 -0.86
C SER A 137 27.31 16.91 -0.80
N GLY A 138 28.13 16.82 0.23
CA GLY A 138 29.21 17.76 0.47
C GLY A 138 30.00 17.38 1.72
N THR A 139 31.21 16.87 1.48
CA THR A 139 32.31 16.58 2.42
C THR A 139 32.54 15.10 2.76
N LEU A 140 33.08 14.36 1.79
CA LEU A 140 33.91 13.18 2.08
C LEU A 140 35.35 13.67 2.34
N GLY A 141 35.66 13.90 3.62
CA GLY A 141 37.04 14.07 4.10
C GLY A 141 37.55 12.73 4.63
N GLN A 142 38.68 12.27 4.09
CA GLN A 142 39.39 11.05 4.47
C GLN A 142 39.72 10.98 5.96
N VAL A 143 39.37 9.87 6.62
CA VAL A 143 40.21 9.25 7.67
C VAL A 143 40.03 7.73 7.56
N GLN A 144 41.02 7.03 7.01
CA GLN A 144 41.13 5.57 7.13
C GLN A 144 41.82 5.26 8.46
N ALA A 145 41.03 4.96 9.49
CA ALA A 145 41.52 4.26 10.66
C ALA A 145 41.20 2.77 10.48
N ALA A 146 42.19 1.90 10.71
CA ALA A 146 42.02 0.45 10.63
C ALA A 146 41.09 0.00 11.76
N ILE A 147 39.82 -0.24 11.42
CA ILE A 147 38.81 -0.73 12.36
C ILE A 147 39.18 -2.17 12.75
N THR A 148 39.42 -2.39 14.04
CA THR A 148 39.73 -3.71 14.57
C THR A 148 38.44 -4.51 14.86
N GLY A 149 38.50 -5.84 14.79
CA GLY A 149 37.32 -6.71 14.97
C GLY A 149 36.58 -6.51 16.31
N GLN A 150 37.29 -6.06 17.35
CA GLN A 150 36.71 -5.74 18.66
C GLN A 150 35.91 -4.43 18.67
N GLU A 151 36.27 -3.45 17.84
CA GLU A 151 35.52 -2.19 17.71
C GLU A 151 34.22 -2.41 16.93
N VAL A 152 34.24 -3.31 15.94
CA VAL A 152 33.03 -3.75 15.23
C VAL A 152 32.09 -4.50 16.18
N GLU A 153 32.62 -5.41 17.00
CA GLU A 153 31.84 -6.15 18.00
C GLU A 153 31.22 -5.21 19.04
N GLN A 154 31.99 -4.27 19.60
CA GLN A 154 31.47 -3.26 20.52
C GLN A 154 30.43 -2.34 19.87
N PHE A 155 30.63 -1.95 18.61
CA PHE A 155 29.64 -1.18 17.85
C PHE A 155 28.32 -1.94 17.69
N PHE A 156 28.37 -3.23 17.35
CA PHE A 156 27.14 -4.03 17.22
C PHE A 156 26.46 -4.27 18.56
N LEU A 157 27.23 -4.52 19.63
CA LEU A 157 26.68 -4.66 20.99
C LEU A 157 26.04 -3.34 21.47
N ASP A 158 26.68 -2.21 21.19
CA ASP A 158 26.13 -0.88 21.49
C ASP A 158 24.92 -0.54 20.64
N TYR A 159 24.94 -0.92 19.36
CA TYR A 159 23.78 -0.78 18.47
C TYR A 159 22.60 -1.62 18.95
N VAL A 160 22.83 -2.87 19.36
CA VAL A 160 21.78 -3.76 19.90
C VAL A 160 21.25 -3.23 21.23
N ARG A 161 22.13 -2.76 22.13
CA ARG A 161 21.77 -2.14 23.41
C ARG A 161 20.96 -0.85 23.21
N GLN A 162 21.40 0.03 22.30
CA GLN A 162 20.69 1.27 21.97
C GLN A 162 19.37 0.99 21.25
N LYS A 163 19.30 -0.05 20.42
CA LYS A 163 18.06 -0.54 19.81
C LYS A 163 17.08 -1.04 20.87
N GLN A 164 17.53 -1.83 21.85
CA GLN A 164 16.68 -2.32 22.96
C GLN A 164 16.16 -1.18 23.85
N VAL A 165 17.00 -0.18 24.13
CA VAL A 165 16.61 1.03 24.88
C VAL A 165 15.62 1.88 24.08
N ALA A 166 15.80 2.00 22.76
CA ALA A 166 14.89 2.71 21.87
C ALA A 166 13.57 1.97 21.62
N GLU A 167 13.55 0.64 21.75
CA GLU A 167 12.37 -0.22 21.60
C GLU A 167 11.61 -0.44 22.92
N GLY A 168 12.11 0.07 24.05
CA GLY A 168 11.40 0.07 25.34
C GLY A 168 11.41 -1.26 26.11
N ASN A 169 12.26 -2.22 25.74
CA ASN A 169 12.36 -3.50 26.45
C ASN A 169 13.26 -3.37 27.69
N LEU A 170 12.64 -3.21 28.86
CA LEU A 170 13.25 -3.45 30.17
C LEU A 170 12.82 -4.84 30.68
N SER A 171 13.78 -5.72 31.01
CA SER A 171 13.50 -7.03 31.59
C SER A 171 13.33 -6.94 33.11
N ASP A 172 12.06 -6.85 33.51
CA ASP A 172 11.28 -7.54 34.56
C ASP A 172 11.86 -7.95 35.94
N SER A 173 11.05 -7.68 36.98
CA SER A 173 10.92 -8.57 38.15
C SER A 173 9.55 -8.37 38.85
N GLY A 174 8.62 -9.33 38.65
CA GLY A 174 7.63 -9.97 39.58
C GLY A 174 6.71 -9.10 40.47
N ASP A 175 5.47 -9.45 40.80
CA ASP A 175 4.64 -10.66 40.65
C ASP A 175 3.15 -10.30 40.90
N GLU A 176 2.22 -11.10 40.32
CA GLU A 176 0.91 -11.62 40.82
C GLU A 176 -0.14 -10.65 41.45
N GLU A 177 -1.48 -10.75 41.29
CA GLU A 177 -2.42 -11.72 40.74
C GLU A 177 -3.86 -11.11 40.73
N ALA A 178 -4.82 -11.89 40.20
CA ALA A 178 -6.29 -11.88 40.41
C ALA A 178 -7.18 -11.06 39.45
N GLY A 179 -8.08 -11.79 38.77
CA GLY A 179 -8.81 -11.36 37.58
C GLY A 179 -10.32 -11.11 37.76
N GLN A 180 -11.02 -10.91 36.64
CA GLN A 180 -12.42 -11.31 36.47
C GLN A 180 -12.85 -11.31 34.99
N TYR A 181 -13.56 -12.37 34.60
CA TYR A 181 -14.27 -12.60 33.33
C TYR A 181 -15.52 -11.72 33.20
N TYR A 182 -15.92 -11.36 31.97
CA TYR A 182 -17.28 -11.43 31.37
C TYR A 182 -17.11 -11.19 29.84
N GLU A 183 -17.33 -12.14 28.93
CA GLU A 183 -18.59 -12.74 28.42
C GLU A 183 -19.27 -11.91 27.30
N VAL A 184 -19.42 -12.54 26.13
CA VAL A 184 -20.17 -12.16 24.91
C VAL A 184 -21.62 -12.65 25.09
N PRO A 185 -22.73 -11.93 24.79
CA PRO A 185 -23.40 -11.92 23.45
C PRO A 185 -24.45 -10.77 23.25
N PRO A 186 -25.48 -10.83 22.35
CA PRO A 186 -25.58 -11.20 20.93
C PRO A 186 -26.15 -10.05 20.03
N VAL A 187 -26.41 -10.39 18.76
CA VAL A 187 -26.81 -9.58 17.59
C VAL A 187 -28.26 -8.99 17.59
N ALA A 188 -28.37 -7.84 16.89
CA ALA A 188 -29.50 -7.21 16.17
C ALA A 188 -30.50 -6.28 16.90
N LYS A 189 -30.57 -5.03 16.41
CA LYS A 189 -31.77 -4.46 15.76
C LYS A 189 -31.42 -3.28 14.84
N LEU A 190 -32.07 -3.28 13.68
CA LEU A 190 -32.06 -2.28 12.61
C LEU A 190 -32.82 -1.01 13.01
N GLU A 191 -32.42 0.13 12.43
CA GLU A 191 -33.25 1.12 11.69
C GLU A 191 -32.63 2.55 11.72
N PRO A 192 -32.96 3.46 10.78
CA PRO A 192 -33.43 3.27 9.41
C PRO A 192 -32.41 3.80 8.38
N SER A 193 -32.48 3.23 7.18
CA SER A 193 -31.90 3.79 5.96
C SER A 193 -32.64 5.07 5.56
N ASN A 194 -31.95 6.19 5.53
CA ASN A 194 -32.35 7.27 4.62
C ASN A 194 -31.85 6.89 3.23
N SER A 195 -32.78 6.38 2.43
CA SER A 195 -32.64 6.21 1.00
C SER A 195 -32.75 7.59 0.35
N ASP A 196 -31.63 8.28 0.18
CA ASP A 196 -31.53 9.22 -0.93
C ASP A 196 -31.11 8.41 -2.14
N THR A 197 -32.12 7.87 -2.80
CA THR A 197 -32.00 7.31 -4.15
C THR A 197 -31.97 8.51 -5.11
N GLU A 198 -30.84 9.23 -5.14
CA GLU A 198 -30.57 10.16 -6.22
C GLU A 198 -29.76 9.41 -7.27
N GLY A 199 -30.36 9.28 -8.47
CA GLY A 199 -29.95 8.37 -9.54
C GLY A 199 -28.45 8.16 -9.64
N GLU A 200 -28.00 6.95 -9.25
CA GLU A 200 -26.61 6.53 -9.40
C GLU A 200 -26.25 6.61 -10.89
N THR A 201 -25.42 7.59 -11.24
CA THR A 201 -24.66 7.49 -12.48
C THR A 201 -23.80 6.24 -12.36
N PRO A 202 -23.94 5.26 -13.26
CA PRO A 202 -23.13 4.05 -13.21
C PRO A 202 -21.66 4.44 -13.23
N LEU A 203 -20.85 3.86 -12.34
CA LEU A 203 -19.41 4.13 -12.35
C LEU A 203 -18.84 3.67 -13.69
N PRO A 204 -17.89 4.42 -14.27
CA PRO A 204 -17.04 3.88 -15.32
C PRO A 204 -16.39 2.56 -14.88
N SER A 205 -16.15 1.65 -15.82
CA SER A 205 -15.61 0.30 -15.53
C SER A 205 -14.35 0.33 -14.67
N HIS A 206 -13.41 1.23 -14.95
CA HIS A 206 -12.19 1.41 -14.15
C HIS A 206 -12.46 1.78 -12.69
N ALA A 207 -13.45 2.65 -12.45
CA ALA A 207 -13.81 3.09 -11.11
C ALA A 207 -14.63 2.02 -10.36
N GLN A 208 -15.50 1.29 -11.07
CA GLN A 208 -16.20 0.13 -10.52
C GLN A 208 -15.20 -0.95 -10.07
N LEU A 209 -14.20 -1.24 -10.91
CA LEU A 209 -13.17 -2.21 -10.59
C LEU A 209 -12.33 -1.80 -9.36
N ALA A 210 -11.96 -0.52 -9.26
CA ALA A 210 -11.26 -0.02 -8.07
C ALA A 210 -12.11 -0.12 -6.80
N LYS A 211 -13.43 0.11 -6.89
CA LYS A 211 -14.40 -0.09 -5.80
C LYS A 211 -14.47 -1.56 -5.37
N ASP A 212 -14.52 -2.48 -6.33
CA ASP A 212 -14.56 -3.92 -6.06
C ASP A 212 -13.28 -4.41 -5.37
N VAL A 213 -12.11 -3.97 -5.86
CA VAL A 213 -10.80 -4.25 -5.24
C VAL A 213 -10.73 -3.70 -3.83
N MET A 214 -11.14 -2.44 -3.62
CA MET A 214 -11.14 -1.80 -2.30
C MET A 214 -12.01 -2.59 -1.31
N GLY A 215 -13.17 -3.09 -1.75
CA GLY A 215 -14.06 -3.93 -0.95
C GLY A 215 -13.38 -5.19 -0.42
N ARG A 216 -12.65 -5.93 -1.27
CA ARG A 216 -11.94 -7.16 -0.86
C ARG A 216 -10.72 -6.85 0.02
N CYS A 217 -10.03 -5.76 -0.25
CA CYS A 217 -8.89 -5.31 0.54
C CYS A 217 -9.25 -5.05 2.01
N ILE A 218 -10.49 -4.62 2.32
CA ILE A 218 -10.95 -4.42 3.70
C ILE A 218 -10.81 -5.71 4.53
N HIS A 219 -11.17 -6.86 3.95
CA HIS A 219 -11.09 -8.15 4.65
C HIS A 219 -9.65 -8.60 4.89
N LEU A 220 -8.75 -8.27 3.96
CA LEU A 220 -7.33 -8.61 4.02
C LEU A 220 -6.50 -7.69 4.94
N LEU A 221 -7.05 -6.55 5.38
CA LEU A 221 -6.37 -5.68 6.33
C LEU A 221 -6.09 -6.38 7.66
N SER A 222 -6.88 -7.37 8.06
CA SER A 222 -6.71 -8.13 9.29
C SER A 222 -5.98 -9.46 9.10
N ASP A 223 -5.31 -9.65 7.96
CA ASP A 223 -4.53 -10.86 7.69
C ASP A 223 -3.37 -11.03 8.68
N ARG A 224 -3.02 -12.28 8.99
CA ARG A 224 -1.94 -12.61 9.94
C ARG A 224 -0.56 -12.19 9.43
N SER A 225 -0.37 -12.18 8.11
CA SER A 225 0.89 -11.83 7.46
C SER A 225 1.07 -10.32 7.35
N LEU A 226 2.12 -9.79 7.99
CA LEU A 226 2.50 -8.38 7.88
C LEU A 226 2.72 -7.96 6.42
N ARG A 227 3.32 -8.84 5.60
CA ARG A 227 3.56 -8.57 4.18
C ARG A 227 2.25 -8.37 3.41
N VAL A 228 1.23 -9.16 3.72
CA VAL A 228 -0.11 -9.03 3.12
C VAL A 228 -0.74 -7.71 3.58
N ARG A 229 -0.75 -7.41 4.88
CA ARG A 229 -1.30 -6.15 5.41
C ARG A 229 -0.65 -4.92 4.77
N LEU A 230 0.67 -4.89 4.66
CA LEU A 230 1.41 -3.80 4.00
C LEU A 230 1.00 -3.64 2.54
N LYS A 231 0.93 -4.74 1.79
CA LYS A 231 0.56 -4.69 0.37
C LYS A 231 -0.90 -4.26 0.17
N VAL A 232 -1.81 -4.68 1.05
CA VAL A 232 -3.21 -4.24 1.05
C VAL A 232 -3.30 -2.74 1.28
N LEU A 233 -2.51 -2.18 2.21
CA LEU A 233 -2.45 -0.74 2.43
C LEU A 233 -1.94 0.02 1.18
N ASP A 234 -1.00 -0.56 0.42
CA ASP A 234 -0.58 -0.01 -0.88
C ASP A 234 -1.74 0.02 -1.89
N VAL A 235 -2.46 -1.09 -2.01
CA VAL A 235 -3.62 -1.19 -2.92
C VAL A 235 -4.71 -0.19 -2.53
N LEU A 236 -5.01 -0.07 -1.24
CA LEU A 236 -6.04 0.86 -0.74
C LEU A 236 -5.71 2.31 -1.07
N GLU A 237 -4.46 2.74 -0.93
CA GLU A 237 -4.05 4.11 -1.30
C GLU A 237 -4.30 4.40 -2.79
N LEU A 238 -3.97 3.43 -3.66
CA LEU A 238 -4.20 3.55 -5.09
C LEU A 238 -5.71 3.56 -5.39
N CYS A 239 -6.51 2.72 -4.75
CA CYS A 239 -7.97 2.69 -4.91
C CYS A 239 -8.60 4.04 -4.54
N VAL A 240 -8.15 4.66 -3.44
CA VAL A 240 -8.60 6.00 -3.02
C VAL A 240 -8.28 7.05 -4.08
N THR A 241 -7.13 6.92 -4.75
CA THR A 241 -6.72 7.83 -5.83
C THR A 241 -7.61 7.66 -7.07
N VAL A 242 -7.92 6.43 -7.48
CA VAL A 242 -8.83 6.15 -8.62
C VAL A 242 -10.26 6.61 -8.32
N LEU A 243 -10.75 6.42 -7.10
CA LEU A 243 -12.13 6.75 -6.71
C LEU A 243 -12.35 8.22 -6.35
N HIS A 244 -11.29 9.02 -6.24
CA HIS A 244 -11.39 10.44 -5.86
C HIS A 244 -12.38 11.27 -6.70
N PRO A 245 -12.43 11.14 -8.04
CA PRO A 245 -13.41 11.86 -8.86
C PRO A 245 -14.86 11.46 -8.55
N HIS A 246 -15.08 10.29 -7.95
CA HIS A 246 -16.38 9.70 -7.66
C HIS A 246 -16.69 9.73 -6.16
N ARG A 247 -16.73 10.94 -5.56
CA ARG A 247 -16.87 11.15 -4.11
C ARG A 247 -18.06 10.39 -3.49
N ASN A 248 -19.20 10.31 -4.18
CA ASN A 248 -20.39 9.59 -3.72
C ASN A 248 -20.14 8.10 -3.43
N HIS A 249 -19.15 7.50 -4.11
CA HIS A 249 -18.74 6.11 -3.90
C HIS A 249 -17.53 6.00 -2.97
N LEU A 250 -16.61 6.97 -3.02
CA LEU A 250 -15.44 6.99 -2.14
C LEU A 250 -15.81 7.15 -0.66
N LEU A 251 -16.75 8.04 -0.32
CA LEU A 251 -17.08 8.33 1.09
C LEU A 251 -17.68 7.11 1.82
N PRO A 252 -18.64 6.36 1.25
CA PRO A 252 -19.09 5.09 1.83
C PRO A 252 -17.97 4.06 1.96
N MET A 253 -17.06 3.97 0.98
CA MET A 253 -15.90 3.07 1.08
C MET A 253 -14.94 3.49 2.18
N ALA A 254 -14.66 4.79 2.33
CA ALA A 254 -13.86 5.33 3.42
C ALA A 254 -14.48 4.99 4.78
N HIS A 255 -15.82 5.02 4.88
CA HIS A 255 -16.51 4.56 6.07
C HIS A 255 -16.31 3.07 6.35
N ARG A 256 -16.44 2.21 5.34
CA ARG A 256 -16.25 0.77 5.50
C ARG A 256 -14.81 0.39 5.84
N VAL A 257 -13.81 1.09 5.30
CA VAL A 257 -12.39 0.86 5.58
C VAL A 257 -12.01 1.32 7.00
N TRP A 258 -12.69 2.35 7.53
CA TRP A 258 -12.28 3.05 8.76
C TRP A 258 -11.99 2.13 9.95
N PRO A 259 -12.87 1.20 10.38
CA PRO A 259 -12.62 0.39 11.57
C PRO A 259 -11.36 -0.48 11.45
N ALA A 260 -11.17 -1.09 10.27
CA ALA A 260 -9.99 -1.88 9.99
C ALA A 260 -8.72 -1.01 9.97
N LEU A 261 -8.78 0.17 9.35
CA LEU A 261 -7.66 1.09 9.28
C LEU A 261 -7.25 1.63 10.66
N VAL A 262 -8.21 1.98 11.52
CA VAL A 262 -7.94 2.42 12.90
C VAL A 262 -7.18 1.35 13.68
N THR A 263 -7.54 0.08 13.51
CA THR A 263 -6.83 -1.02 14.15
C THR A 263 -5.37 -1.10 13.68
N ARG A 264 -5.12 -0.87 12.38
CA ARG A 264 -3.75 -0.81 11.82
C ARG A 264 -2.95 0.41 12.28
N LEU A 265 -3.63 1.52 12.59
CA LEU A 265 -3.00 2.76 13.04
C LEU A 265 -2.59 2.74 14.51
N ILE A 266 -3.26 1.93 15.34
CA ILE A 266 -3.11 1.99 16.80
C ILE A 266 -2.54 0.69 17.38
N SER A 267 -2.92 -0.46 16.82
CA SER A 267 -2.71 -1.78 17.42
C SER A 267 -2.11 -2.77 16.42
N ASP A 268 -1.03 -2.38 15.74
CA ASP A 268 -0.31 -3.25 14.80
C ASP A 268 1.21 -3.03 14.87
N ASP A 269 1.95 -3.84 14.11
CA ASP A 269 3.38 -3.70 13.89
C ASP A 269 3.73 -2.27 13.44
N PRO A 270 4.83 -1.66 13.93
CA PRO A 270 5.10 -0.25 13.65
C PRO A 270 5.35 0.04 12.15
N LEU A 271 5.73 -0.95 11.33
CA LEU A 271 5.77 -0.79 9.86
C LEU A 271 4.36 -0.67 9.27
N ALA A 272 3.41 -1.46 9.77
CA ALA A 272 2.00 -1.36 9.36
C ALA A 272 1.39 -0.04 9.83
N VAL A 273 1.70 0.41 11.04
CA VAL A 273 1.25 1.72 11.56
C VAL A 273 1.78 2.85 10.68
N LEU A 274 3.08 2.86 10.38
CA LEU A 274 3.70 3.86 9.51
C LEU A 274 3.03 3.89 8.14
N ARG A 275 2.75 2.71 7.57
CA ARG A 275 2.11 2.62 6.26
C ARG A 275 0.65 3.07 6.30
N ALA A 276 -0.10 2.64 7.31
CA ALA A 276 -1.50 3.01 7.52
C ALA A 276 -1.66 4.51 7.75
N PHE A 277 -0.69 5.15 8.42
CA PHE A 277 -0.68 6.61 8.60
C PHE A 277 -0.59 7.34 7.26
N LYS A 278 0.24 6.86 6.33
CA LYS A 278 0.29 7.42 4.96
C LYS A 278 -1.05 7.25 4.23
N VAL A 279 -1.69 6.09 4.35
CA VAL A 279 -3.03 5.86 3.78
C VAL A 279 -4.06 6.82 4.39
N LEU A 280 -3.99 7.07 5.70
CA LEU A 280 -4.85 8.05 6.38
C LEU A 280 -4.64 9.47 5.82
N CYS A 281 -3.39 9.90 5.62
CA CYS A 281 -3.10 11.20 5.00
C CYS A 281 -3.73 11.30 3.60
N THR A 282 -3.59 10.27 2.77
CA THR A 282 -4.19 10.23 1.43
C THR A 282 -5.73 10.24 1.50
N LEU A 283 -6.33 9.48 2.42
CA LEU A 283 -7.78 9.50 2.65
C LEU A 283 -8.26 10.88 3.08
N ALA A 284 -7.59 11.54 4.01
CA ALA A 284 -7.96 12.89 4.44
C ALA A 284 -7.83 13.90 3.30
N GLN A 285 -6.78 13.80 2.49
CA GLN A 285 -6.58 14.67 1.32
C GLN A 285 -7.71 14.50 0.29
N LYS A 286 -8.25 13.29 0.11
CA LYS A 286 -9.27 13.00 -0.92
C LYS A 286 -10.71 13.07 -0.41
N CYS A 287 -10.94 12.80 0.87
CA CYS A 287 -12.27 12.80 1.49
C CYS A 287 -12.59 14.12 2.22
N GLY A 288 -11.58 14.86 2.67
CA GLY A 288 -11.75 16.11 3.42
C GLY A 288 -12.28 15.89 4.85
N ASP A 289 -13.10 16.84 5.30
CA ASP A 289 -13.75 16.92 6.61
C ASP A 289 -14.64 15.72 6.98
N PHE A 290 -15.04 14.88 6.02
CA PHE A 290 -15.80 13.64 6.26
C PHE A 290 -15.20 12.74 7.35
N LEU A 291 -13.87 12.73 7.47
CA LEU A 291 -13.16 11.92 8.47
C LEU A 291 -12.86 12.66 9.78
N ARG A 292 -13.19 13.96 9.89
CA ARG A 292 -12.84 14.83 11.02
C ARG A 292 -13.27 14.24 12.37
N GLN A 293 -14.57 13.98 12.54
CA GLN A 293 -15.12 13.52 13.80
C GLN A 293 -14.51 12.19 14.24
N ARG A 294 -14.28 11.29 13.28
CA ARG A 294 -13.72 9.97 13.54
C ARG A 294 -12.24 10.04 13.86
N PHE A 295 -11.48 10.84 13.12
CA PHE A 295 -10.06 11.07 13.40
C PHE A 295 -9.86 11.67 14.80
N SER A 296 -10.63 12.71 15.14
CA SER A 296 -10.58 13.37 16.43
C SER A 296 -10.89 12.42 17.60
N LYS A 297 -11.86 11.52 17.41
CA LYS A 297 -12.27 10.57 18.44
C LYS A 297 -11.35 9.35 18.56
N ASP A 298 -11.03 8.73 17.43
CA ASP A 298 -10.46 7.38 17.43
C ASP A 298 -8.93 7.37 17.34
N VAL A 299 -8.33 8.34 16.62
CA VAL A 299 -6.90 8.30 16.22
C VAL A 299 -6.08 9.38 16.91
N LEU A 300 -6.54 10.63 16.90
CA LEU A 300 -5.78 11.78 17.40
C LEU A 300 -5.32 11.64 18.87
N PRO A 301 -6.17 11.20 19.84
CA PRO A 301 -5.75 11.07 21.22
C PRO A 301 -4.65 10.01 21.39
N LYS A 302 -4.75 8.91 20.63
CA LYS A 302 -3.79 7.80 20.67
C LYS A 302 -2.45 8.21 20.06
N LEU A 303 -2.47 8.90 18.91
CA LEU A 303 -1.25 9.44 18.29
C LEU A 303 -0.55 10.43 19.22
N THR A 304 -1.28 11.37 19.82
CA THR A 304 -0.72 12.34 20.77
C THR A 304 -0.13 11.64 22.00
N SER A 305 -0.83 10.65 22.56
CA SER A 305 -0.31 9.89 23.71
C SER A 305 0.96 9.11 23.36
N SER A 306 1.05 8.56 22.14
CA SER A 306 2.25 7.87 21.65
C SER A 306 3.41 8.81 21.40
N LEU A 307 3.16 10.01 20.86
CA LEU A 307 4.21 11.03 20.68
C LEU A 307 4.74 11.53 22.03
N LEU A 308 3.86 11.73 23.01
CA LEU A 308 4.26 12.12 24.36
C LEU A 308 5.09 11.04 25.06
N SER A 309 4.74 9.77 24.90
CA SER A 309 5.53 8.67 25.48
C SER A 309 6.91 8.52 24.82
N GLN A 310 7.03 8.85 23.53
CA GLN A 310 8.30 8.84 22.79
C GLN A 310 9.15 10.10 22.96
N ALA A 311 8.57 11.20 23.44
CA ALA A 311 9.26 12.48 23.65
C ALA A 311 10.54 12.37 24.51
N PRO A 312 10.56 11.72 25.69
CA PRO A 312 11.78 11.63 26.50
C PRO A 312 12.88 10.78 25.85
N ALA A 313 12.50 9.72 25.11
CA ALA A 313 13.45 8.87 24.40
C ALA A 313 14.08 9.63 23.21
N SER A 314 13.26 10.34 22.43
CA SER A 314 13.72 11.15 21.30
C SER A 314 14.54 12.37 21.71
N ALA A 315 14.24 13.00 22.85
CA ALA A 315 14.99 14.15 23.36
C ALA A 315 16.42 13.79 23.79
N ARG A 316 16.67 12.53 24.18
CA ARG A 316 17.98 12.03 24.63
C ARG A 316 18.67 11.18 23.57
N ALA A 317 18.15 11.18 22.35
CA ALA A 317 18.56 10.23 21.35
C ALA A 317 19.86 10.66 20.67
N GLY A 318 20.82 9.73 20.60
CA GLY A 318 22.05 9.90 19.83
C GLY A 318 21.82 9.71 18.32
N PRO A 319 22.88 9.84 17.49
CA PRO A 319 22.79 9.77 16.03
C PRO A 319 22.16 8.46 15.51
N VAL A 320 22.29 7.37 16.26
CA VAL A 320 21.73 6.05 15.93
C VAL A 320 20.20 6.03 15.93
N TYR A 321 19.54 6.93 16.68
CA TYR A 321 18.08 7.01 16.73
C TYR A 321 17.46 7.25 15.36
N SER A 322 18.15 8.02 14.49
CA SER A 322 17.71 8.32 13.12
C SER A 322 17.48 7.08 12.24
N HIS A 323 18.10 5.95 12.58
CA HIS A 323 17.95 4.69 11.85
C HIS A 323 16.83 3.79 12.39
N THR A 324 16.27 4.12 13.56
CA THR A 324 15.24 3.33 14.24
C THR A 324 13.88 3.48 13.57
N LEU A 325 13.02 2.47 13.77
CA LEU A 325 11.63 2.52 13.31
C LEU A 325 10.80 3.52 14.12
N ALA A 326 11.08 3.67 15.41
CA ALA A 326 10.46 4.67 16.28
C ALA A 326 10.68 6.09 15.75
N PHE A 327 11.92 6.44 15.38
CA PHE A 327 12.20 7.73 14.75
C PHE A 327 11.45 7.92 13.43
N LYS A 328 11.45 6.91 12.54
CA LYS A 328 10.75 6.99 11.25
C LYS A 328 9.24 7.19 11.43
N LEU A 329 8.65 6.53 12.43
CA LEU A 329 7.24 6.68 12.77
C LEU A 329 6.95 8.08 13.34
N GLN A 330 7.73 8.51 14.34
CA GLN A 330 7.62 9.83 14.94
C GLN A 330 7.75 10.94 13.90
N LEU A 331 8.76 10.84 13.02
CA LEU A 331 9.00 11.77 11.93
C LEU A 331 7.81 11.82 10.96
N ALA A 332 7.30 10.67 10.55
CA ALA A 332 6.16 10.61 9.63
C ALA A 332 4.90 11.23 10.24
N VAL A 333 4.61 10.94 11.51
CA VAL A 333 3.46 11.52 12.21
C VAL A 333 3.63 13.04 12.35
N LEU A 334 4.79 13.53 12.81
CA LEU A 334 5.02 14.96 12.98
C LEU A 334 4.99 15.74 11.65
N GLN A 335 5.50 15.17 10.57
CA GLN A 335 5.43 15.79 9.23
C GLN A 335 4.02 15.76 8.64
N GLY A 336 3.24 14.71 8.91
CA GLY A 336 1.90 14.53 8.34
C GLY A 336 0.80 15.23 9.13
N LEU A 337 0.91 15.30 10.46
CA LEU A 337 -0.19 15.69 11.35
C LEU A 337 -0.71 17.12 11.08
N GLY A 338 0.18 18.08 10.81
CA GLY A 338 -0.22 19.45 10.47
C GLY A 338 -1.08 19.49 9.21
N SER A 339 -0.59 18.89 8.12
CA SER A 339 -1.35 18.80 6.86
C SER A 339 -2.63 17.99 7.01
N LEU A 340 -2.64 16.96 7.86
CA LEU A 340 -3.81 16.14 8.14
C LEU A 340 -4.89 16.96 8.84
N CYS A 341 -4.53 17.72 9.88
CA CYS A 341 -5.47 18.60 10.59
C CYS A 341 -6.04 19.68 9.67
N GLU A 342 -5.23 20.25 8.78
CA GLU A 342 -5.68 21.23 7.78
C GLU A 342 -6.68 20.61 6.80
N LYS A 343 -6.41 19.42 6.25
CA LYS A 343 -7.32 18.74 5.31
C LYS A 343 -8.62 18.25 5.94
N LEU A 344 -8.60 17.97 7.24
CA LEU A 344 -9.78 17.63 8.03
C LEU A 344 -10.47 18.88 8.60
N ASP A 345 -9.91 20.07 8.35
CA ASP A 345 -10.40 21.38 8.74
C ASP A 345 -10.57 21.57 10.27
N MET A 346 -9.75 20.89 11.06
CA MET A 346 -9.78 20.83 12.54
C MET A 346 -9.55 22.17 13.27
N GLY A 347 -9.43 23.29 12.55
CA GLY A 347 -9.21 24.63 13.10
C GLY A 347 -10.48 25.36 13.53
N GLU A 348 -11.65 24.85 13.14
CA GLU A 348 -12.98 25.28 13.59
C GLU A 348 -13.51 24.39 14.73
#